data_AF-A0A4U6NZI0-F1
#
_entry.id   AF-A0A4U6NZI0-F1
#
_cell.length_a   1.000
_cell.length_b   1.000
_cell.length_c   1.000
_cell.angle_alpha   90.00
_cell.angle_beta   90.00
_cell.angle_gamma   90.00
#
_symmetry.space_group_name_H-M   'P 1'
#
loop_
_entity.id
_entity.type
_entity.pdbx_description
1 polymer ?
#
loop_
_entity_poly.entity_id
_entity_poly.type
_entity_poly.pdbx_seq_one_letter_code
_entity_poly.pdbx_strand_id
1 'polypeptide(L)'
;MNSKKNGTRDVGSDRSALETDEELVKRHAASGFSGESEYALFLSLDDSKREAVIARLRTMDLYLRDDDPMPVGDACSALDMEQRNFYRLLKKLKDLGPTRGLSPSFRVKAVAAPAQKGFAPVAERALRWKLQHEPAASPASIIRWIFESCADAGEAPPSASSIQRRIKVLRREGVAEPAAGAAGLQILVDQTAVDVMVQISGRVELATATFIVDTSSRMILGLGVGDPLIPEDGLMRATRNMDDDLMRHLVQHTQVHFDRVESIDFIAPPGGTRQSKQLQKRFRVFNRRVSFDIHAGGKWRHGTQLVRYLGDTLGPYQFKPRFTEEGAPFSNSISEGIEQEVLERALLVEAMRWNESQWQRAEPTVEKSQRMREERASAITALFRDVVMRPEF
;
A
#
# COMPACT_ATOMS: atom_id res chain seq x y z
N MET A 1 -27.50 -65.03 17.25
CA MET A 1 -26.71 -64.33 16.20
C MET A 1 -27.25 -62.92 16.08
N ASN A 2 -26.49 -61.91 16.50
CA ASN A 2 -26.78 -60.52 16.13
C ASN A 2 -25.50 -59.69 16.18
N SER A 3 -25.42 -58.83 15.17
CA SER A 3 -24.21 -58.27 14.57
C SER A 3 -23.57 -57.15 15.40
N LYS A 4 -22.25 -57.23 15.62
CA LYS A 4 -21.43 -56.10 16.08
C LYS A 4 -21.19 -55.17 14.89
N LYS A 5 -21.84 -54.01 14.86
CA LYS A 5 -21.41 -52.86 14.06
C LYS A 5 -20.28 -52.15 14.82
N ASN A 6 -19.03 -52.44 14.45
CA ASN A 6 -17.91 -51.55 14.75
C ASN A 6 -17.95 -50.43 13.70
N GLY A 7 -18.42 -49.25 14.12
CA GLY A 7 -18.20 -48.02 13.37
C GLY A 7 -16.74 -47.62 13.47
N THR A 8 -16.02 -47.76 12.36
CA THR A 8 -14.79 -47.04 12.08
C THR A 8 -15.11 -45.56 12.18
N ARG A 9 -14.64 -44.90 13.24
CA ARG A 9 -14.53 -43.44 13.25
C ARG A 9 -13.46 -43.10 12.22
N ASP A 10 -13.87 -42.46 11.13
CA ASP A 10 -12.98 -41.70 10.26
C ASP A 10 -12.20 -40.74 11.15
N VAL A 11 -10.93 -41.09 11.36
CA VAL A 11 -9.93 -40.20 11.93
C VAL A 11 -9.75 -39.11 10.89
N GLY A 12 -10.07 -37.89 11.28
CA GLY A 12 -9.93 -36.70 10.45
C GLY A 12 -8.56 -36.71 9.77
N SER A 13 -8.63 -36.62 8.45
CA SER A 13 -7.49 -36.63 7.54
C SER A 13 -6.38 -35.69 8.01
N ASP A 14 -5.16 -36.21 8.01
CA ASP A 14 -3.88 -35.51 8.04
C ASP A 14 -3.93 -34.05 7.58
N ARG A 15 -4.02 -33.11 8.54
CA ARG A 15 -3.51 -31.73 8.38
C ARG A 15 -2.02 -31.64 8.75
N SER A 16 -1.34 -32.78 8.82
CA SER A 16 0.10 -32.92 9.08
C SER A 16 0.96 -32.77 7.82
N ALA A 17 0.36 -32.41 6.67
CA ALA A 17 1.14 -31.81 5.60
C ALA A 17 1.79 -30.56 6.19
N LEU A 18 3.13 -30.62 6.38
CA LEU A 18 3.95 -29.61 7.04
C LEU A 18 3.52 -28.21 6.60
N GLU A 19 2.79 -27.51 7.47
CA GLU A 19 2.41 -26.13 7.22
C GLU A 19 3.69 -25.33 6.97
N THR A 20 3.72 -24.64 5.83
CA THR A 20 4.88 -23.84 5.45
C THR A 20 4.99 -22.59 6.32
N ASP A 21 6.20 -22.07 6.50
CA ASP A 21 6.40 -20.81 7.21
C ASP A 21 5.62 -19.65 6.57
N GLU A 22 5.41 -19.71 5.24
CA GLU A 22 4.55 -18.78 4.51
C GLU A 22 3.10 -18.82 5.01
N GLU A 23 2.47 -20.00 5.01
CA GLU A 23 1.08 -20.16 5.45
C GLU A 23 0.89 -19.72 6.90
N LEU A 24 1.86 -20.05 7.76
CA LEU A 24 1.85 -19.68 9.17
C LEU A 24 1.90 -18.17 9.35
N VAL A 25 2.81 -17.49 8.65
CA VAL A 25 2.94 -16.02 8.71
C VAL A 25 1.68 -15.34 8.16
N LYS A 26 1.15 -15.83 7.02
CA LYS A 26 -0.05 -15.27 6.39
C LYS A 26 -1.28 -15.37 7.28
N ARG A 27 -1.49 -16.51 7.95
CA ARG A 27 -2.63 -16.75 8.84
C ARG A 27 -2.69 -15.76 10.00
N HIS A 28 -1.53 -15.39 10.54
CA HIS A 28 -1.41 -14.52 11.71
C HIS A 28 -1.20 -13.04 11.35
N ALA A 29 -1.41 -12.65 10.09
CA ALA A 29 -1.31 -11.26 9.66
C ALA A 29 -2.17 -10.32 10.52
N ALA A 30 -1.64 -9.12 10.80
CA ALA A 30 -2.35 -8.15 11.64
C ALA A 30 -3.66 -7.71 10.99
N SER A 31 -4.67 -7.41 11.81
CA SER A 31 -5.93 -6.85 11.31
C SER A 31 -5.68 -5.59 10.49
N GLY A 32 -6.15 -5.58 9.24
CA GLY A 32 -5.94 -4.47 8.29
C GLY A 32 -4.76 -4.66 7.34
N PHE A 33 -3.96 -5.73 7.46
CA PHE A 33 -2.94 -6.14 6.49
C PHE A 33 -3.32 -7.47 5.81
N SER A 34 -2.83 -7.70 4.60
CA SER A 34 -2.95 -8.98 3.92
C SER A 34 -1.87 -9.95 4.39
N GLY A 35 -2.11 -11.25 4.23
CA GLY A 35 -1.10 -12.26 4.48
C GLY A 35 0.13 -12.05 3.59
N GLU A 36 -0.09 -11.72 2.32
CA GLU A 36 0.97 -11.45 1.34
C GLU A 36 1.88 -10.32 1.78
N SER A 37 1.32 -9.22 2.31
CA SER A 37 2.12 -8.11 2.78
C SER A 37 2.88 -8.40 4.07
N GLU A 38 2.27 -9.15 4.99
CA GLU A 38 2.94 -9.62 6.19
C GLU A 38 4.10 -10.57 5.83
N TYR A 39 3.90 -11.48 4.89
CA TYR A 39 4.93 -12.43 4.47
C TYR A 39 6.08 -11.76 3.73
N ALA A 40 5.80 -10.82 2.82
CA ALA A 40 6.85 -10.04 2.17
C ALA A 40 7.66 -9.19 3.18
N LEU A 41 7.02 -8.65 4.22
CA LEU A 41 7.72 -7.99 5.31
C LEU A 41 8.56 -8.96 6.14
N PHE A 42 8.05 -10.14 6.43
CA PHE A 42 8.80 -11.20 7.11
C PHE A 42 10.09 -11.55 6.34
N LEU A 43 9.99 -11.73 5.01
CA LEU A 43 11.14 -12.01 4.16
C LEU A 43 12.17 -10.87 4.14
N SER A 44 11.74 -9.63 4.38
CA SER A 44 12.66 -8.47 4.44
C SER A 44 13.49 -8.39 5.72
N LEU A 45 13.24 -9.27 6.70
CA LEU A 45 14.06 -9.38 7.90
C LEU A 45 15.33 -10.20 7.62
N ASP A 46 16.42 -9.89 8.31
CA ASP A 46 17.63 -10.73 8.33
C ASP A 46 17.33 -12.15 8.85
N ASP A 47 18.08 -13.17 8.40
CA ASP A 47 17.90 -14.58 8.78
C ASP A 47 17.67 -14.81 10.26
N SER A 48 18.58 -14.30 11.10
CA SER A 48 18.48 -14.44 12.56
C SER A 48 17.16 -13.92 13.14
N LYS A 49 16.58 -12.87 12.54
CA LYS A 49 15.29 -12.32 12.95
C LYS A 49 14.15 -13.16 12.39
N ARG A 50 14.26 -13.65 11.15
CA ARG A 50 13.29 -14.58 10.55
C ARG A 50 13.14 -15.84 11.40
N GLU A 51 14.25 -16.48 11.75
CA GLU A 51 14.30 -17.66 12.62
C GLU A 51 13.64 -17.39 13.97
N ALA A 52 13.99 -16.28 14.62
CA ALA A 52 13.41 -15.91 15.91
C ALA A 52 11.90 -15.63 15.83
N VAL A 53 11.43 -14.99 14.75
CA VAL A 53 10.01 -14.75 14.50
C VAL A 53 9.26 -16.07 14.33
N ILE A 54 9.77 -16.97 13.49
CA ILE A 54 9.13 -18.27 13.23
C ILE A 54 9.09 -19.14 14.49
N ALA A 55 10.19 -19.23 15.24
CA ALA A 55 10.21 -19.99 16.49
C ALA A 55 9.16 -19.49 17.49
N ARG A 56 9.05 -18.17 17.64
CA ARG A 56 8.02 -17.53 18.48
C ARG A 56 6.61 -17.78 17.93
N LEU A 57 6.42 -17.62 16.62
CA LEU A 57 5.12 -17.75 15.98
C LEU A 57 4.58 -19.18 16.06
N ARG A 58 5.41 -20.19 15.81
CA ARG A 58 5.04 -21.60 15.95
C ARG A 58 4.57 -21.93 17.37
N THR A 59 5.27 -21.42 18.38
CA THR A 59 4.86 -21.61 19.78
C THR A 59 3.54 -20.90 20.09
N MET A 60 3.35 -19.69 19.56
CA MET A 60 2.09 -18.95 19.73
C MET A 60 0.92 -19.56 18.98
N ASP A 61 1.14 -20.12 17.79
CA ASP A 61 0.13 -20.83 17.02
C ASP A 61 -0.38 -22.03 17.82
N LEU A 62 0.53 -22.84 18.40
CA LEU A 62 0.16 -23.96 19.27
C LEU A 62 -0.64 -23.52 20.51
N TYR A 63 -0.31 -22.37 21.09
CA TYR A 63 -1.07 -21.80 22.21
C TYR A 63 -2.47 -21.28 21.81
N LEU A 64 -2.62 -20.81 20.56
CA LEU A 64 -3.85 -20.19 20.06
C LEU A 64 -4.85 -21.16 19.43
N ARG A 65 -4.51 -22.46 19.33
CA ARG A 65 -5.38 -23.50 18.76
C ARG A 65 -6.65 -23.70 19.56
N ASP A 66 -7.77 -23.86 18.85
CA ASP A 66 -9.10 -24.05 19.46
C ASP A 66 -9.35 -25.50 19.91
N ASP A 67 -8.71 -26.47 19.25
CA ASP A 67 -8.92 -27.90 19.44
C ASP A 67 -8.04 -28.50 20.55
N ASP A 68 -6.78 -28.11 20.60
CA ASP A 68 -5.81 -28.54 21.63
C ASP A 68 -4.76 -27.45 21.90
N PRO A 69 -5.08 -26.42 22.71
CA PRO A 69 -4.15 -25.34 23.00
C PRO A 69 -3.01 -25.81 23.91
N MET A 70 -1.78 -25.50 23.52
CA MET A 70 -0.61 -25.66 24.38
C MET A 70 -0.80 -24.89 25.70
N PRO A 71 -0.54 -25.51 26.87
CA PRO A 71 -0.57 -24.82 28.15
C PRO A 71 0.40 -23.63 28.20
N VAL A 72 0.00 -22.54 28.86
CA VAL A 72 0.84 -21.32 28.95
C VAL A 72 2.22 -21.59 29.58
N GLY A 73 2.31 -22.52 30.54
CA GLY A 73 3.58 -22.90 31.17
C GLY A 73 4.56 -23.53 30.19
N ASP A 74 4.06 -24.37 29.27
CA ASP A 74 4.87 -25.03 28.24
C ASP A 74 5.32 -24.01 27.19
N ALA A 75 4.42 -23.10 26.78
CA ALA A 75 4.76 -22.02 25.87
C ALA A 75 5.81 -21.05 26.46
N CYS A 76 5.71 -20.73 27.77
CA CYS A 76 6.69 -19.92 28.47
C CYS A 76 8.05 -20.62 28.56
N SER A 77 8.05 -21.93 28.83
CA SER A 77 9.27 -22.74 28.90
C SER A 77 9.95 -22.86 27.53
N ALA A 78 9.17 -23.06 26.46
CA ALA A 78 9.68 -23.16 25.09
C ALA A 78 10.34 -21.87 24.59
N LEU A 79 9.86 -20.71 25.05
CA LEU A 79 10.41 -19.40 24.66
C LEU A 79 11.36 -18.79 25.70
N ASP A 80 11.68 -19.51 26.77
CA ASP A 80 12.51 -19.06 27.90
C ASP A 80 12.09 -17.66 28.40
N MET A 81 10.82 -17.50 28.75
CA MET A 81 10.30 -16.21 29.23
C MET A 81 9.23 -16.35 30.32
N GLU A 82 9.15 -15.34 31.17
CA GLU A 82 8.08 -15.22 32.16
C GLU A 82 6.70 -15.06 31.50
N GLN A 83 5.67 -15.58 32.17
CA GLN A 83 4.27 -15.52 31.73
C GLN A 83 3.80 -14.09 31.39
N ARG A 84 4.23 -13.09 32.17
CA ARG A 84 3.90 -11.68 31.90
C ARG A 84 4.47 -11.21 30.55
N ASN A 85 5.66 -11.65 30.20
CA ASN A 85 6.31 -11.29 28.93
C ASN A 85 5.70 -12.06 27.76
N PHE A 86 5.29 -13.32 27.97
CA PHE A 86 4.52 -14.09 27.00
C PHE A 86 3.22 -13.37 26.60
N TYR A 87 2.39 -12.96 27.57
CA TYR A 87 1.14 -12.24 27.26
C TYR A 87 1.36 -10.89 26.59
N ARG A 88 2.44 -10.17 26.93
CA ARG A 88 2.82 -8.94 26.22
C ARG A 88 3.19 -9.22 24.77
N LEU A 89 3.92 -10.30 24.51
CA LEU A 89 4.31 -10.70 23.17
C LEU A 89 3.10 -11.17 22.36
N LEU A 90 2.18 -11.92 22.97
CA LEU A 90 0.91 -12.33 22.37
C LEU A 90 0.05 -11.11 21.99
N LYS A 91 -0.01 -10.11 22.87
CA LYS A 91 -0.69 -8.85 22.55
C LYS A 91 -0.03 -8.16 21.35
N LYS A 92 1.31 -8.11 21.29
CA LYS A 92 2.02 -7.55 20.14
C LYS A 92 1.74 -8.32 18.84
N LEU A 93 1.64 -9.64 18.87
CA LEU A 93 1.26 -10.45 17.71
C LEU A 93 -0.12 -10.02 17.19
N LYS A 94 -1.12 -9.95 18.07
CA LYS A 94 -2.49 -9.54 17.70
C LYS A 94 -2.57 -8.11 17.17
N ASP A 95 -1.84 -7.19 17.80
CA ASP A 95 -1.90 -5.76 17.48
C ASP A 95 -1.07 -5.39 16.23
N LEU A 96 0.04 -6.10 15.97
CA LEU A 96 1.06 -5.68 14.99
C LEU A 96 1.43 -6.73 13.94
N GLY A 97 0.93 -7.96 14.06
CA GLY A 97 1.31 -9.08 13.21
C GLY A 97 2.63 -9.75 13.62
N PRO A 98 2.98 -10.90 13.02
CA PRO A 98 4.14 -11.69 13.37
C PRO A 98 5.46 -10.94 13.17
N THR A 99 5.65 -10.28 12.03
CA THR A 99 6.93 -9.65 11.68
C THR A 99 7.30 -8.55 12.66
N ARG A 100 6.35 -7.63 12.91
CA ARG A 100 6.58 -6.47 13.79
C ARG A 100 6.40 -6.83 15.27
N GLY A 101 5.47 -7.72 15.57
CA GLY A 101 5.13 -8.10 16.93
C GLY A 101 6.17 -9.03 17.57
N LEU A 102 6.75 -9.93 16.77
CA LEU A 102 7.63 -11.00 17.26
C LEU A 102 9.11 -10.79 16.93
N SER A 103 9.49 -9.86 16.04
CA SER A 103 10.91 -9.62 15.75
C SER A 103 11.67 -9.14 16.99
N PRO A 104 12.84 -9.71 17.31
CA PRO A 104 13.74 -9.18 18.33
C PRO A 104 14.07 -7.71 18.08
N SER A 105 14.16 -6.92 19.16
CA SER A 105 14.54 -5.50 19.10
C SER A 105 13.65 -4.62 18.21
N PHE A 106 12.48 -5.11 17.77
CA PHE A 106 11.53 -4.30 17.03
C PHE A 106 10.99 -3.20 17.94
N ARG A 107 11.55 -2.01 17.78
CA ARG A 107 11.02 -0.81 18.41
C ARG A 107 9.78 -0.45 17.61
N VAL A 108 8.61 -0.71 18.20
CA VAL A 108 7.40 -0.02 17.81
C VAL A 108 7.73 1.46 17.93
N LYS A 109 7.98 2.15 16.80
CA LYS A 109 7.91 3.60 16.78
C LYS A 109 6.50 3.86 17.25
N ALA A 110 6.35 4.35 18.48
CA ALA A 110 5.04 4.64 19.05
C ALA A 110 4.30 5.45 17.99
N VAL A 111 3.28 4.84 17.38
CA VAL A 111 2.36 5.59 16.54
C VAL A 111 1.73 6.53 17.55
N ALA A 112 2.21 7.79 17.55
CA ALA A 112 1.67 8.80 18.43
C ALA A 112 0.15 8.74 18.23
N ALA A 113 -0.58 8.56 19.34
CA ALA A 113 -2.03 8.32 19.31
C ALA A 113 -2.69 9.22 18.26
N PRO A 114 -3.68 8.71 17.49
CA PRO A 114 -4.41 9.54 16.54
C PRO A 114 -4.78 10.82 17.28
N ALA A 115 -4.36 11.96 16.73
CA ALA A 115 -4.34 13.25 17.41
C ALA A 115 -5.74 13.83 17.64
N GLN A 116 -6.75 12.98 17.82
CA GLN A 116 -8.12 13.34 18.14
C GLN A 116 -8.19 14.02 19.52
N LYS A 117 -7.36 13.60 20.48
CA LYS A 117 -7.22 14.32 21.75
C LYS A 117 -6.50 15.65 21.53
N GLY A 118 -7.26 16.74 21.51
CA GLY A 118 -6.75 18.11 21.44
C GLY A 118 -6.82 18.78 20.07
N PHE A 119 -7.47 18.17 19.07
CA PHE A 119 -7.80 18.86 17.82
C PHE A 119 -9.13 19.60 18.00
N ALA A 120 -9.09 20.93 18.02
CA ALA A 120 -10.28 21.76 18.20
C ALA A 120 -11.30 21.50 17.07
N PRO A 121 -12.63 21.55 17.35
CA PRO A 121 -13.66 21.29 16.34
C PRO A 121 -13.55 22.17 15.08
N VAL A 122 -13.18 23.44 15.24
CA VAL A 122 -12.98 24.37 14.11
C VAL A 122 -11.81 23.90 13.24
N ALA A 123 -10.68 23.53 13.85
CA ALA A 123 -9.51 23.05 13.13
C ALA A 123 -9.79 21.74 12.37
N GLU A 124 -10.52 20.79 12.98
CA GLU A 124 -10.91 19.53 12.32
C GLU A 124 -11.84 19.81 11.14
N ARG A 125 -12.83 20.70 11.29
CA ARG A 125 -13.76 21.07 10.21
C ARG A 125 -13.04 21.75 9.06
N ALA A 126 -12.19 22.73 9.35
CA ALA A 126 -11.40 23.45 8.35
C ALA A 126 -10.45 22.51 7.60
N LEU A 127 -9.81 21.58 8.31
CA LEU A 127 -8.94 20.56 7.73
C LEU A 127 -9.70 19.62 6.78
N ARG A 128 -10.84 19.09 7.22
CA ARG A 128 -11.68 18.21 6.39
C ARG A 128 -12.19 18.92 5.16
N TRP A 129 -12.73 20.13 5.33
CA TRP A 129 -13.18 20.96 4.22
C TRP A 129 -12.07 21.20 3.20
N LYS A 130 -10.87 21.59 3.67
CA LYS A 130 -9.73 21.85 2.78
C LYS A 130 -9.29 20.60 2.02
N LEU A 131 -9.24 19.44 2.67
CA LEU A 131 -8.87 18.18 2.01
C LEU A 131 -9.95 17.64 1.08
N GLN A 132 -11.21 17.99 1.30
CA GLN A 132 -12.32 17.64 0.40
C GLN A 132 -12.28 18.47 -0.89
N HIS A 133 -12.02 19.77 -0.79
CA HIS A 133 -12.02 20.69 -1.93
C HIS A 133 -10.66 20.78 -2.65
N GLU A 134 -9.57 20.59 -1.91
CA GLU A 134 -8.21 20.56 -2.43
C GLU A 134 -7.44 19.33 -1.89
N PRO A 135 -7.74 18.11 -2.37
CA PRO A 135 -7.07 16.88 -1.93
C PRO A 135 -5.53 16.95 -1.95
N ALA A 136 -4.99 17.58 -2.98
CA ALA A 136 -3.56 17.74 -3.22
C ALA A 136 -2.91 18.91 -2.48
N ALA A 137 -3.64 19.63 -1.60
CA ALA A 137 -3.11 20.80 -0.91
C ALA A 137 -1.82 20.46 -0.15
N SER A 138 -0.81 21.34 -0.26
CA SER A 138 0.45 21.13 0.45
C SER A 138 0.23 21.25 1.97
N PRO A 139 1.02 20.54 2.81
CA PRO A 139 0.90 20.67 4.26
C PRO A 139 1.01 22.11 4.75
N ALA A 140 1.88 22.92 4.14
CA ALA A 140 2.02 24.33 4.47
C ALA A 140 0.75 25.14 4.17
N SER A 141 0.11 24.89 3.01
CA SER A 141 -1.15 25.54 2.65
C SER A 141 -2.29 25.16 3.59
N ILE A 142 -2.34 23.89 4.02
CA ILE A 142 -3.37 23.41 4.95
C ILE A 142 -3.16 24.02 6.34
N ILE A 143 -1.91 24.05 6.83
CA ILE A 143 -1.59 24.66 8.13
C ILE A 143 -1.99 26.13 8.15
N ARG A 144 -1.65 26.88 7.09
CA ARG A 144 -2.03 28.29 6.97
C ARG A 144 -3.56 28.47 7.01
N TRP A 145 -4.29 27.68 6.22
CA TRP A 145 -5.76 27.70 6.19
C TRP A 145 -6.40 27.43 7.57
N ILE A 146 -5.86 26.47 8.32
CA ILE A 146 -6.35 26.15 9.66
C ILE A 146 -6.07 27.30 10.64
N PHE A 147 -4.89 27.92 10.55
CA PHE A 147 -4.55 29.06 11.41
C PHE A 147 -5.48 30.24 11.14
N GLU A 148 -5.75 30.55 9.87
CA GLU A 148 -6.71 31.58 9.46
C GLU A 148 -8.13 31.24 9.99
N SER A 149 -8.60 30.01 9.78
CA SER A 149 -9.94 29.58 10.24
C SER A 149 -10.10 29.63 11.76
N CYS A 150 -9.06 29.28 12.52
CA CYS A 150 -9.08 29.37 13.98
C CYS A 150 -9.05 30.83 14.46
N ALA A 151 -8.27 31.70 13.81
CA ALA A 151 -8.22 33.12 14.14
C ALA A 151 -9.59 33.79 13.92
N ASP A 152 -10.26 33.49 12.80
CA ASP A 152 -11.59 34.02 12.48
C ASP A 152 -12.65 33.57 13.50
N ALA A 153 -12.50 32.35 14.04
CA ALA A 153 -13.38 31.81 15.08
C ALA A 153 -13.01 32.23 16.51
N GLY A 154 -11.92 32.97 16.70
CA GLY A 154 -11.40 33.33 18.04
C GLY A 154 -10.87 32.13 18.84
N GLU A 155 -10.51 31.02 18.18
CA GLU A 155 -9.99 29.81 18.81
C GLU A 155 -8.45 29.71 18.69
N ALA A 156 -7.80 29.12 19.70
CA ALA A 156 -6.37 28.85 19.63
C ALA A 156 -6.07 27.69 18.66
N PRO A 157 -5.20 27.87 17.66
CA PRO A 157 -4.91 26.81 16.69
C PRO A 157 -4.07 25.68 17.30
N PRO A 158 -4.23 24.42 16.86
CA PRO A 158 -3.32 23.33 17.20
C PRO A 158 -1.90 23.58 16.68
N SER A 159 -0.90 22.90 17.25
CA SER A 159 0.48 22.98 16.73
C SER A 159 0.59 22.47 15.29
N ALA A 160 1.50 23.05 14.50
CA ALA A 160 1.76 22.60 13.12
C ALA A 160 2.10 21.09 13.04
N SER A 161 2.84 20.57 14.02
CA SER A 161 3.17 19.14 14.12
C SER A 161 1.93 18.27 14.34
N SER A 162 0.98 18.72 15.17
CA SER A 162 -0.30 18.04 15.38
C SER A 162 -1.14 18.05 14.10
N ILE A 163 -1.19 19.18 13.40
CA ILE A 163 -1.86 19.32 12.10
C ILE A 163 -1.27 18.35 11.08
N GLN A 164 0.07 18.32 10.93
CA GLN A 164 0.74 17.41 10.00
C GLN A 164 0.43 15.93 10.28
N ARG A 165 0.42 15.54 11.56
CA ARG A 165 0.01 14.18 11.95
C ARG A 165 -1.43 13.89 11.55
N ARG A 166 -2.35 14.84 11.78
CA ARG A 166 -3.77 14.66 11.42
C ARG A 166 -3.98 14.62 9.91
N ILE A 167 -3.26 15.43 9.13
CA ILE A 167 -3.27 15.37 7.66
C ILE A 167 -2.91 13.96 7.18
N LYS A 168 -1.84 13.36 7.72
CA LYS A 168 -1.42 11.99 7.34
C LYS A 168 -2.52 10.97 7.64
N VAL A 169 -3.13 11.05 8.81
CA VAL A 169 -4.22 10.16 9.21
C VAL A 169 -5.42 10.30 8.27
N LEU A 170 -5.91 11.53 8.03
CA LEU A 170 -7.08 11.76 7.17
C LEU A 170 -6.85 11.37 5.70
N ARG A 171 -5.61 11.49 5.20
CA ARG A 171 -5.25 11.02 3.85
C ARG A 171 -5.31 9.49 3.75
N ARG A 172 -4.76 8.78 4.73
CA ARG A 172 -4.87 7.31 4.83
C ARG A 172 -6.32 6.86 5.00
N GLU A 173 -7.10 7.60 5.78
CA GLU A 173 -8.54 7.38 5.98
C GLU A 173 -9.38 7.75 4.75
N GLY A 174 -8.80 8.30 3.67
CA GLY A 174 -9.53 8.67 2.46
C GLY A 174 -10.71 9.61 2.69
N VAL A 175 -10.56 10.60 3.58
CA VAL A 175 -11.70 11.45 4.05
C VAL A 175 -12.29 12.40 3.01
N ALA A 176 -11.63 12.64 1.87
CA ALA A 176 -12.37 13.27 0.79
C ALA A 176 -13.21 12.18 0.13
N GLU A 177 -14.52 12.34 0.17
CA GLU A 177 -15.41 11.52 -0.63
C GLU A 177 -14.92 11.58 -2.07
N PRO A 178 -14.63 10.41 -2.70
CA PRO A 178 -14.29 10.39 -4.11
C PRO A 178 -15.43 11.05 -4.89
N ALA A 179 -15.09 11.81 -5.93
CA ALA A 179 -16.10 12.37 -6.83
C ALA A 179 -17.02 11.23 -7.28
N ALA A 180 -18.32 11.39 -7.06
CA ALA A 180 -19.27 10.29 -7.04
C ALA A 180 -19.12 9.30 -8.22
N GLY A 181 -18.84 8.03 -7.90
CA GLY A 181 -18.98 6.86 -8.77
C GLY A 181 -18.08 6.74 -10.02
N ALA A 182 -17.33 7.77 -10.40
CA ALA A 182 -16.54 7.79 -11.63
C ALA A 182 -15.03 7.80 -11.37
N ALA A 183 -14.32 6.85 -11.99
CA ALA A 183 -12.87 6.78 -12.03
C ALA A 183 -12.34 7.02 -13.45
N GLY A 184 -11.08 7.43 -13.56
CA GLY A 184 -10.37 7.54 -14.83
C GLY A 184 -10.55 8.88 -15.54
N LEU A 185 -10.78 9.96 -14.80
CA LEU A 185 -10.84 11.32 -15.35
C LEU A 185 -9.45 11.97 -15.35
N GLN A 186 -8.77 11.92 -14.21
CA GLN A 186 -7.51 12.63 -13.97
C GLN A 186 -6.48 11.66 -13.44
N ILE A 187 -5.48 11.33 -14.26
CA ILE A 187 -4.50 10.31 -13.91
C ILE A 187 -3.18 10.96 -13.48
N LEU A 188 -2.71 10.60 -12.30
CA LEU A 188 -1.35 10.86 -11.85
C LEU A 188 -0.49 9.62 -12.06
N VAL A 189 0.66 9.80 -12.69
CA VAL A 189 1.74 8.81 -12.71
C VAL A 189 2.91 9.36 -11.92
N ASP A 190 3.25 8.71 -10.81
CA ASP A 190 4.31 9.13 -9.90
C ASP A 190 5.04 7.92 -9.33
N GLN A 191 6.25 8.14 -8.82
CA GLN A 191 7.12 7.12 -8.26
C GLN A 191 7.48 7.47 -6.84
N THR A 192 7.46 6.48 -5.95
CA THR A 192 7.93 6.64 -4.57
C THR A 192 8.81 5.48 -4.18
N ALA A 193 9.79 5.76 -3.32
CA ALA A 193 10.48 4.70 -2.63
C ALA A 193 9.57 4.08 -1.56
N VAL A 194 9.70 2.77 -1.38
CA VAL A 194 9.02 1.96 -0.38
C VAL A 194 10.06 1.50 0.64
N ASP A 195 9.75 1.55 1.93
CA ASP A 195 10.68 1.19 3.01
C ASP A 195 10.92 -0.33 3.15
N VAL A 196 11.36 -0.97 2.05
CA VAL A 196 11.67 -2.40 1.92
C VAL A 196 12.86 -2.55 0.98
N MET A 197 13.84 -3.37 1.37
CA MET A 197 15.00 -3.68 0.53
C MET A 197 14.67 -4.83 -0.41
N VAL A 198 14.99 -4.66 -1.69
CA VAL A 198 14.72 -5.62 -2.76
C VAL A 198 15.98 -5.96 -3.51
N GLN A 199 16.08 -7.21 -3.94
CA GLN A 199 17.11 -7.70 -4.84
C GLN A 199 16.67 -7.40 -6.29
N ILE A 200 17.36 -6.46 -6.95
CA ILE A 200 17.09 -6.07 -8.34
C ILE A 200 18.41 -6.06 -9.12
N SER A 201 18.45 -6.77 -10.25
CA SER A 201 19.60 -6.77 -11.16
C SER A 201 20.95 -7.05 -10.45
N GLY A 202 20.93 -7.97 -9.48
CA GLY A 202 22.13 -8.36 -8.73
C GLY A 202 22.50 -7.44 -7.56
N ARG A 203 21.67 -6.45 -7.21
CA ARG A 203 21.91 -5.50 -6.11
C ARG A 203 20.77 -5.47 -5.11
N VAL A 204 21.10 -5.18 -3.85
CA VAL A 204 20.13 -4.93 -2.78
C VAL A 204 19.93 -3.41 -2.66
N GLU A 205 18.74 -2.94 -3.02
CA GLU A 205 18.41 -1.51 -3.00
C GLU A 205 17.02 -1.26 -2.42
N LEU A 206 16.71 0.00 -2.11
CA LEU A 206 15.38 0.38 -1.66
C LEU A 206 14.39 0.27 -2.82
N ALA A 207 13.26 -0.40 -2.60
CA ALA A 207 12.27 -0.60 -3.64
C ALA A 207 11.71 0.74 -4.16
N THR A 208 11.62 0.88 -5.49
CA THR A 208 10.97 2.02 -6.14
C THR A 208 9.70 1.53 -6.82
N ALA A 209 8.55 2.04 -6.37
CA ALA A 209 7.25 1.68 -6.92
C ALA A 209 6.67 2.84 -7.74
N THR A 210 6.21 2.52 -8.95
CA THR A 210 5.48 3.41 -9.85
C THR A 210 3.99 3.16 -9.69
N PHE A 211 3.23 4.22 -9.55
CA PHE A 211 1.79 4.17 -9.38
C PHE A 211 1.11 4.95 -10.51
N ILE A 212 0.05 4.37 -11.07
CA ILE A 212 -0.91 5.03 -11.95
C ILE A 212 -2.18 5.17 -11.12
N VAL A 213 -2.52 6.41 -10.73
CA VAL A 213 -3.60 6.70 -9.78
C VAL A 213 -4.59 7.63 -10.43
N ASP A 214 -5.88 7.33 -10.33
CA ASP A 214 -6.90 8.32 -10.64
C ASP A 214 -7.05 9.27 -9.45
N THR A 215 -6.70 10.54 -9.61
CA THR A 215 -6.69 11.51 -8.50
C THR A 215 -8.09 11.91 -8.04
N SER A 216 -9.10 11.73 -8.90
CA SER A 216 -10.51 12.03 -8.60
C SER A 216 -11.14 10.97 -7.69
N SER A 217 -11.00 9.68 -8.02
CA SER A 217 -11.49 8.56 -7.19
C SER A 217 -10.49 8.04 -6.17
N ARG A 218 -9.22 8.45 -6.27
CA ARG A 218 -8.06 7.95 -5.50
C ARG A 218 -7.80 6.45 -5.69
N MET A 219 -8.36 5.85 -6.74
CA MET A 219 -8.12 4.45 -7.07
C MET A 219 -6.75 4.28 -7.72
N ILE A 220 -6.06 3.21 -7.35
CA ILE A 220 -4.80 2.78 -7.96
C ILE A 220 -5.17 1.92 -9.15
N LEU A 221 -4.92 2.44 -10.35
CA LEU A 221 -5.23 1.79 -11.63
C LEU A 221 -4.09 0.87 -12.07
N GLY A 222 -2.84 1.22 -11.73
CA GLY A 222 -1.63 0.48 -12.09
C GLY A 222 -0.56 0.61 -11.02
N LEU A 223 0.22 -0.45 -10.81
CA LEU A 223 1.30 -0.49 -9.83
C LEU A 223 2.42 -1.42 -10.30
N GLY A 224 3.66 -0.97 -10.22
CA GLY A 224 4.82 -1.79 -10.54
C GLY A 224 6.03 -1.39 -9.72
N VAL A 225 6.78 -2.37 -9.21
CA VAL A 225 8.08 -2.15 -8.58
C VAL A 225 9.10 -2.24 -9.70
N GLY A 226 9.91 -1.21 -9.92
CA GLY A 226 10.85 -1.17 -11.06
C GLY A 226 12.32 -1.06 -10.65
N ASP A 227 13.22 -1.42 -11.58
CA ASP A 227 14.64 -1.16 -11.46
C ASP A 227 14.92 0.35 -11.57
N PRO A 228 15.46 1.00 -10.52
CA PRO A 228 15.72 2.43 -10.53
C PRO A 228 16.74 2.86 -11.60
N LEU A 229 17.56 1.95 -12.12
CA LEU A 229 18.49 2.23 -13.22
C LEU A 229 17.84 2.22 -14.60
N ILE A 230 16.63 1.69 -14.72
CA ILE A 230 15.89 1.66 -15.97
C ILE A 230 14.68 2.58 -15.79
N PRO A 231 14.75 3.85 -16.22
CA PRO A 231 13.74 4.85 -15.90
C PRO A 231 12.30 4.43 -16.25
N GLU A 232 12.14 3.62 -17.30
CA GLU A 232 10.84 3.15 -17.79
C GLU A 232 10.36 1.85 -17.15
N ASP A 233 11.21 1.07 -16.45
CA ASP A 233 10.85 -0.28 -15.98
C ASP A 233 9.65 -0.28 -15.04
N GLY A 234 9.65 0.63 -14.05
CA GLY A 234 8.51 0.77 -13.16
C GLY A 234 7.21 1.13 -13.88
N LEU A 235 7.26 1.96 -14.93
CA LEU A 235 6.08 2.31 -15.72
C LEU A 235 5.61 1.14 -16.59
N MET A 236 6.53 0.38 -17.21
CA MET A 236 6.22 -0.82 -17.98
C MET A 236 5.53 -1.87 -17.10
N ARG A 237 6.08 -2.14 -15.91
CA ARG A 237 5.48 -3.07 -14.93
C ARG A 237 4.14 -2.57 -14.42
N ALA A 238 4.02 -1.28 -14.08
CA ALA A 238 2.74 -0.70 -13.66
C ALA A 238 1.66 -0.79 -14.75
N THR A 239 2.04 -0.62 -16.01
CA THR A 239 1.14 -0.75 -17.17
C THR A 239 0.73 -2.20 -17.40
N ARG A 240 1.63 -3.17 -17.19
CA ARG A 240 1.31 -4.60 -17.25
C ARG A 240 0.30 -4.99 -16.18
N ASN A 241 0.60 -4.67 -14.91
CA ASN A 241 -0.26 -5.03 -13.78
C ASN A 241 -1.58 -4.25 -13.76
N MET A 242 -1.65 -3.10 -14.44
CA MET A 242 -2.90 -2.41 -14.72
C MET A 242 -3.85 -3.30 -15.55
N ASP A 243 -3.34 -3.96 -16.59
CA ASP A 243 -4.11 -4.83 -17.50
C ASP A 243 -4.43 -6.19 -16.86
N ASP A 244 -3.43 -6.78 -16.20
CA ASP A 244 -3.50 -8.15 -15.70
C ASP A 244 -4.24 -8.26 -14.36
N ASP A 245 -4.11 -7.27 -13.49
CA ASP A 245 -4.55 -7.39 -12.10
C ASP A 245 -5.53 -6.30 -11.70
N LEU A 246 -5.10 -5.04 -11.66
CA LEU A 246 -5.81 -3.99 -10.94
C LEU A 246 -7.10 -3.55 -11.64
N MET A 247 -7.07 -3.30 -12.95
CA MET A 247 -8.30 -2.92 -13.67
C MET A 247 -9.28 -4.08 -13.76
N ARG A 248 -8.77 -5.30 -13.93
CA ARG A 248 -9.60 -6.52 -13.93
C ARG A 248 -10.29 -6.69 -12.58
N HIS A 249 -9.55 -6.55 -11.48
CA HIS A 249 -10.10 -6.63 -10.13
C HIS A 249 -11.16 -5.54 -9.88
N LEU A 250 -10.89 -4.28 -10.26
CA LEU A 250 -11.86 -3.19 -10.13
C LEU A 250 -13.17 -3.48 -10.87
N VAL A 251 -13.09 -3.99 -12.11
CA VAL A 251 -14.28 -4.34 -12.89
C VAL A 251 -15.07 -5.49 -12.24
N GLN A 252 -14.37 -6.52 -11.75
CA GLN A 252 -15.00 -7.73 -11.21
C GLN A 252 -15.57 -7.55 -9.79
N HIS A 253 -14.90 -6.79 -8.94
CA HIS A 253 -15.20 -6.72 -7.50
C HIS A 253 -15.81 -5.40 -7.04
N THR A 254 -15.90 -4.40 -7.92
CA THR A 254 -16.55 -3.12 -7.60
C THR A 254 -17.62 -2.79 -8.66
N GLN A 255 -18.46 -1.79 -8.40
CA GLN A 255 -19.34 -1.20 -9.41
C GLN A 255 -18.83 0.14 -9.92
N VAL A 256 -17.51 0.40 -9.81
CA VAL A 256 -16.94 1.66 -10.29
C VAL A 256 -17.24 1.87 -11.77
N HIS A 257 -17.61 3.10 -12.14
CA HIS A 257 -17.75 3.49 -13.53
C HIS A 257 -16.47 4.15 -14.01
N PHE A 258 -16.01 3.77 -15.19
CA PHE A 258 -14.86 4.43 -15.81
C PHE A 258 -15.35 5.48 -16.80
N ASP A 259 -14.94 6.72 -16.55
CA ASP A 259 -15.15 7.84 -17.46
C ASP A 259 -13.97 7.97 -18.42
N ARG A 260 -14.04 9.00 -19.26
CA ARG A 260 -13.01 9.26 -20.24
C ARG A 260 -11.87 10.04 -19.60
N VAL A 261 -10.64 9.55 -19.77
CA VAL A 261 -9.43 10.29 -19.36
C VAL A 261 -9.38 11.65 -20.04
N GLU A 262 -9.29 12.70 -19.22
CA GLU A 262 -9.17 14.09 -19.64
C GLU A 262 -7.74 14.59 -19.51
N SER A 263 -7.06 14.23 -18.41
CA SER A 263 -5.68 14.64 -18.15
C SER A 263 -4.82 13.53 -17.56
N ILE A 264 -3.54 13.59 -17.88
CA ILE A 264 -2.48 12.77 -17.31
C ILE A 264 -1.35 13.68 -16.85
N ASP A 265 -1.11 13.70 -15.54
CA ASP A 265 0.05 14.33 -14.91
C ASP A 265 1.13 13.29 -14.70
N PHE A 266 2.25 13.44 -15.41
CA PHE A 266 3.36 12.49 -15.39
C PHE A 266 4.58 13.09 -14.68
N ILE A 267 4.94 12.54 -13.52
CA ILE A 267 6.18 12.89 -12.81
C ILE A 267 7.31 12.07 -13.41
N ALA A 268 8.18 12.73 -14.17
CA ALA A 268 9.25 12.04 -14.90
C ALA A 268 10.25 11.37 -13.94
N PRO A 269 10.60 10.09 -14.10
CA PRO A 269 11.62 9.43 -13.28
C PRO A 269 12.97 10.18 -13.31
N PRO A 270 13.80 10.05 -12.26
CA PRO A 270 15.18 10.55 -12.27
C PRO A 270 15.94 10.02 -13.48
N GLY A 271 16.76 10.87 -14.12
CA GLY A 271 17.50 10.50 -15.33
C GLY A 271 16.64 10.28 -16.59
N GLY A 272 15.33 10.06 -16.46
CA GLY A 272 14.41 9.70 -17.55
C GLY A 272 13.78 10.87 -18.30
N THR A 273 14.26 12.12 -18.15
CA THR A 273 13.59 13.28 -18.77
C THR A 273 13.48 13.19 -20.29
N ARG A 274 14.47 12.59 -20.96
CA ARG A 274 14.46 12.41 -22.42
C ARG A 274 13.39 11.40 -22.85
N GLN A 275 13.35 10.26 -22.17
CA GLN A 275 12.37 9.19 -22.33
C GLN A 275 10.95 9.70 -22.09
N SER A 276 10.73 10.42 -20.99
CA SER A 276 9.44 11.05 -20.69
C SER A 276 8.98 11.98 -21.82
N LYS A 277 9.87 12.80 -22.39
CA LYS A 277 9.52 13.66 -23.54
C LYS A 277 9.13 12.84 -24.78
N GLN A 278 9.74 11.68 -25.01
CA GLN A 278 9.32 10.77 -26.08
C GLN A 278 7.94 10.17 -25.80
N LEU A 279 7.68 9.74 -24.56
CA LEU A 279 6.36 9.28 -24.12
C LEU A 279 5.29 10.36 -24.35
N GLN A 280 5.51 11.61 -23.95
CA GLN A 280 4.55 12.70 -24.21
C GLN A 280 4.29 12.91 -25.71
N LYS A 281 5.31 12.82 -26.56
CA LYS A 281 5.11 12.90 -28.02
C LYS A 281 4.21 11.76 -28.50
N ARG A 282 4.49 10.53 -28.07
CA ARG A 282 3.67 9.36 -28.42
C ARG A 282 2.22 9.52 -27.91
N PHE A 283 2.04 9.91 -26.65
CA PHE A 283 0.71 10.19 -26.08
C PHE A 283 -0.07 11.24 -26.89
N ARG A 284 0.57 12.34 -27.32
CA ARG A 284 -0.09 13.36 -28.15
C ARG A 284 -0.49 12.86 -29.54
N VAL A 285 0.24 11.89 -30.09
CA VAL A 285 -0.09 11.26 -31.38
C VAL A 285 -1.30 10.36 -31.25
N PHE A 286 -1.28 9.45 -30.27
CA PHE A 286 -2.35 8.46 -30.08
C PHE A 286 -3.61 9.05 -29.43
N ASN A 287 -3.48 10.11 -28.62
CA ASN A 287 -4.53 10.60 -27.74
C ASN A 287 -4.65 12.14 -27.76
N ARG A 288 -4.96 12.73 -28.92
CA ARG A 288 -5.04 14.19 -29.13
C ARG A 288 -6.00 14.96 -28.21
N ARG A 289 -6.97 14.27 -27.59
CA ARG A 289 -7.97 14.90 -26.71
C ARG A 289 -7.63 14.79 -25.21
N VAL A 290 -6.52 14.14 -24.86
CA VAL A 290 -6.06 13.99 -23.47
C VAL A 290 -4.95 15.02 -23.21
N SER A 291 -5.08 15.83 -22.19
CA SER A 291 -3.98 16.69 -21.72
C SER A 291 -2.90 15.80 -21.12
N PHE A 292 -1.65 15.94 -21.57
CA PHE A 292 -0.53 15.18 -21.03
C PHE A 292 0.57 16.13 -20.62
N ASP A 293 0.72 16.31 -19.31
CA ASP A 293 1.66 17.22 -18.70
C ASP A 293 2.80 16.46 -18.05
N ILE A 294 4.03 16.87 -18.36
CA ILE A 294 5.23 16.30 -17.75
C ILE A 294 5.79 17.27 -16.75
N HIS A 295 5.96 16.79 -15.52
CA HIS A 295 6.67 17.49 -14.48
C HIS A 295 8.09 16.91 -14.38
N ALA A 296 9.01 17.47 -15.17
CA ALA A 296 10.43 17.16 -15.09
C ALA A 296 11.14 18.14 -14.14
N GLY A 297 11.91 17.61 -13.18
CA GLY A 297 12.84 18.38 -12.35
C GLY A 297 12.31 18.86 -10.98
N GLY A 298 13.25 19.00 -10.04
CA GLY A 298 13.03 19.48 -8.67
C GLY A 298 13.34 18.41 -7.61
N LYS A 299 14.23 18.74 -6.66
CA LYS A 299 14.83 17.85 -5.64
C LYS A 299 13.83 17.02 -4.79
N TRP A 300 12.55 17.38 -4.78
CA TRP A 300 11.54 16.87 -3.84
C TRP A 300 10.20 16.51 -4.51
N ARG A 301 10.17 16.22 -5.81
CA ARG A 301 8.88 16.00 -6.51
C ARG A 301 8.37 14.57 -6.49
N HIS A 302 9.25 13.57 -6.58
CA HIS A 302 8.88 12.15 -6.62
C HIS A 302 8.15 11.72 -5.35
N GLY A 303 6.99 11.09 -5.54
CA GLY A 303 6.14 10.55 -4.49
C GLY A 303 5.41 11.63 -3.69
N THR A 304 5.72 12.91 -3.89
CA THR A 304 5.10 13.99 -3.11
C THR A 304 3.65 14.19 -3.52
N GLN A 305 3.33 14.09 -4.82
CA GLN A 305 1.94 14.16 -5.25
C GLN A 305 1.20 12.89 -4.86
N LEU A 306 1.81 11.72 -5.07
CA LEU A 306 1.25 10.45 -4.63
C LEU A 306 0.86 10.47 -3.15
N VAL A 307 1.76 10.89 -2.27
CA VAL A 307 1.53 10.96 -0.82
C VAL A 307 0.45 11.97 -0.43
N ARG A 308 0.20 12.98 -1.27
CA ARG A 308 -0.90 13.92 -1.03
C ARG A 308 -2.26 13.29 -1.33
N TYR A 309 -2.35 12.38 -2.29
CA TYR A 309 -3.59 11.69 -2.64
C TYR A 309 -3.83 10.42 -1.82
N LEU A 310 -2.83 9.54 -1.72
CA LEU A 310 -2.97 8.22 -1.08
C LEU A 310 -2.57 8.22 0.40
N GLY A 311 -1.83 9.24 0.86
CA GLY A 311 -1.15 9.21 2.16
C GLY A 311 0.24 8.59 2.07
N ASP A 312 0.92 8.44 3.21
CA ASP A 312 2.33 8.02 3.27
C ASP A 312 2.53 6.52 3.48
N THR A 313 1.48 5.71 3.30
CA THR A 313 1.52 4.24 3.45
C THR A 313 0.53 3.55 2.53
N LEU A 314 0.85 2.34 2.08
CA LEU A 314 -0.10 1.39 1.49
C LEU A 314 0.05 0.05 2.23
N GLY A 315 -1.03 -0.42 2.86
CA GLY A 315 -0.96 -1.52 3.82
C GLY A 315 0.09 -1.22 4.90
N PRO A 316 1.02 -2.15 5.19
CA PRO A 316 2.07 -1.91 6.17
C PRO A 316 3.28 -1.14 5.60
N TYR A 317 3.33 -0.88 4.30
CA TYR A 317 4.50 -0.28 3.64
C TYR A 317 4.51 1.24 3.74
N GLN A 318 5.65 1.82 4.14
CA GLN A 318 5.81 3.27 4.24
C GLN A 318 6.41 3.84 2.95
N PHE A 319 5.76 4.87 2.42
CA PHE A 319 6.26 5.66 1.31
C PHE A 319 7.26 6.71 1.79
N LYS A 320 8.37 6.82 1.07
CA LYS A 320 9.43 7.81 1.29
C LYS A 320 9.51 8.74 0.08
N PRO A 321 8.75 9.85 0.08
CA PRO A 321 8.86 10.87 -0.96
C PRO A 321 10.20 11.60 -0.82
N ARG A 322 11.22 11.16 -1.56
CA ARG A 322 12.56 11.78 -1.66
C ARG A 322 13.19 11.43 -3.01
N PHE A 323 14.28 12.13 -3.31
CA PHE A 323 15.29 11.69 -4.27
C PHE A 323 15.59 10.21 -4.00
N THR A 324 15.25 9.33 -4.93
CA THR A 324 15.97 8.08 -5.13
C THR A 324 17.41 8.50 -5.43
N GLU A 325 18.21 8.71 -4.38
CA GLU A 325 19.64 8.97 -4.54
C GLU A 325 20.21 7.81 -5.33
N GLU A 326 20.55 8.10 -6.59
CA GLU A 326 21.50 7.30 -7.36
C GLU A 326 22.66 6.95 -6.43
N GLY A 327 22.71 5.69 -6.02
CA GLY A 327 23.80 5.17 -5.22
C GLY A 327 23.89 5.65 -3.76
N ALA A 328 22.79 6.05 -3.08
CA ALA A 328 22.84 6.10 -1.62
C ALA A 328 22.84 4.67 -1.05
N PRO A 329 23.99 4.16 -0.58
CA PRO A 329 24.03 2.85 0.03
C PRO A 329 23.42 3.03 1.42
N PHE A 330 22.19 2.56 1.64
CA PHE A 330 21.68 2.45 3.00
C PHE A 330 22.35 1.27 3.69
N SER A 331 23.48 1.56 4.34
CA SER A 331 24.31 0.70 5.20
C SER A 331 24.73 -0.63 4.56
N ASN A 332 26.05 -0.88 4.57
CA ASN A 332 26.70 -2.15 4.22
C ASN A 332 26.32 -3.33 5.16
N SER A 333 25.14 -3.32 5.79
CA SER A 333 24.70 -4.27 6.81
C SER A 333 23.45 -5.07 6.44
N ILE A 334 22.86 -4.88 5.26
CA ILE A 334 21.77 -5.72 4.75
C ILE A 334 22.34 -6.54 3.59
N SER A 335 22.72 -7.79 3.87
CA SER A 335 23.26 -8.72 2.88
C SER A 335 22.21 -9.27 1.93
N GLU A 336 20.91 -9.17 2.27
CA GLU A 336 19.83 -9.81 1.53
C GLU A 336 18.61 -8.88 1.40
N GLY A 337 18.17 -8.65 0.16
CA GLY A 337 16.88 -8.05 -0.16
C GLY A 337 15.88 -9.13 -0.60
N ILE A 338 14.59 -8.84 -0.53
CA ILE A 338 13.56 -9.77 -1.05
C ILE A 338 13.47 -9.68 -2.56
N GLU A 339 12.95 -10.73 -3.22
CA GLU A 339 12.69 -10.69 -4.66
C GLU A 339 11.70 -9.57 -5.01
N GLN A 340 11.98 -8.84 -6.09
CA GLN A 340 11.15 -7.75 -6.60
C GLN A 340 9.69 -8.19 -6.81
N GLU A 341 9.48 -9.37 -7.39
CA GLU A 341 8.17 -9.96 -7.67
C GLU A 341 7.39 -10.32 -6.40
N VAL A 342 8.08 -10.60 -5.29
CA VAL A 342 7.43 -10.86 -4.00
C VAL A 342 6.85 -9.55 -3.44
N LEU A 343 7.64 -8.47 -3.45
CA LEU A 343 7.14 -7.16 -3.01
C LEU A 343 6.02 -6.64 -3.92
N GLU A 344 6.18 -6.79 -5.23
CA GLU A 344 5.19 -6.33 -6.21
C GLU A 344 3.84 -7.01 -5.98
N ARG A 345 3.82 -8.34 -5.82
CA ARG A 345 2.59 -9.09 -5.49
C ARG A 345 1.94 -8.60 -4.19
N ALA A 346 2.74 -8.38 -3.14
CA ALA A 346 2.21 -7.86 -1.88
C ALA A 346 1.61 -6.45 -2.02
N LEU A 347 2.26 -5.56 -2.76
CA LEU A 347 1.75 -4.22 -3.02
C LEU A 347 0.48 -4.25 -3.89
N LEU A 348 0.37 -5.17 -4.84
CA LEU A 348 -0.85 -5.35 -5.65
C LEU A 348 -2.03 -5.76 -4.78
N VAL A 349 -1.87 -6.71 -3.86
CA VAL A 349 -2.92 -7.11 -2.92
C VAL A 349 -3.37 -5.93 -2.05
N GLU A 350 -2.43 -5.15 -1.51
CA GLU A 350 -2.79 -3.96 -0.73
C GLU A 350 -3.45 -2.87 -1.58
N ALA A 351 -3.07 -2.72 -2.85
CA ALA A 351 -3.72 -1.81 -3.78
C ALA A 351 -5.17 -2.23 -4.11
N MET A 352 -5.43 -3.53 -4.26
CA MET A 352 -6.79 -4.07 -4.42
C MET A 352 -7.65 -3.75 -3.19
N ARG A 353 -7.15 -4.04 -1.99
CA ARG A 353 -7.85 -3.72 -0.72
C ARG A 353 -8.06 -2.22 -0.55
N TRP A 354 -7.08 -1.40 -0.94
CA TRP A 354 -7.23 0.05 -0.97
C TRP A 354 -8.39 0.47 -1.88
N ASN A 355 -8.42 -0.05 -3.11
CA ASN A 355 -9.47 0.25 -4.08
C ASN A 355 -10.86 -0.15 -3.59
N GLU A 356 -11.01 -1.35 -3.01
CA GLU A 356 -12.25 -1.79 -2.37
C GLU A 356 -12.69 -0.83 -1.25
N SER A 357 -11.76 -0.35 -0.43
CA SER A 357 -12.05 0.61 0.64
C SER A 357 -12.47 1.99 0.12
N GLN A 358 -11.93 2.44 -1.02
CA GLN A 358 -12.37 3.69 -1.66
C GLN A 358 -13.77 3.51 -2.25
N TRP A 359 -14.03 2.35 -2.86
CA TRP A 359 -15.34 2.03 -3.43
C TRP A 359 -16.44 1.95 -2.36
N GLN A 360 -16.20 1.31 -1.22
CA GLN A 360 -17.18 1.23 -0.12
C GLN A 360 -17.62 2.59 0.43
N ARG A 361 -16.84 3.65 0.17
CA ARG A 361 -17.15 5.03 0.57
C ARG A 361 -17.84 5.83 -0.54
N ALA A 362 -17.84 5.35 -1.77
CA ALA A 362 -18.51 6.00 -2.88
C ALA A 362 -20.00 5.66 -2.85
N GLU A 363 -20.87 6.66 -2.95
CA GLU A 363 -22.29 6.41 -3.21
C GLU A 363 -22.46 5.85 -4.63
N PRO A 364 -23.16 4.71 -4.80
CA PRO A 364 -23.43 4.17 -6.13
C PRO A 364 -24.39 5.10 -6.87
N THR A 365 -23.90 5.74 -7.94
CA THR A 365 -24.69 6.76 -8.66
C THR A 365 -25.42 6.22 -9.89
N VAL A 366 -24.93 5.19 -10.60
CA VAL A 366 -25.58 4.67 -11.82
C VAL A 366 -25.20 3.22 -12.12
N GLU A 367 -26.08 2.22 -12.05
CA GLU A 367 -25.72 0.87 -12.54
C GLU A 367 -25.44 0.85 -14.07
N LYS A 368 -24.16 0.81 -14.47
CA LYS A 368 -23.74 0.53 -15.85
C LYS A 368 -23.53 -0.97 -16.05
N SER A 369 -23.94 -1.49 -17.21
CA SER A 369 -23.69 -2.89 -17.57
C SER A 369 -22.19 -3.25 -17.47
N GLN A 370 -21.89 -4.48 -17.03
CA GLN A 370 -20.52 -4.99 -16.88
C GLN A 370 -19.69 -4.82 -18.16
N ARG A 371 -20.29 -5.12 -19.33
CA ARG A 371 -19.64 -4.95 -20.63
C ARG A 371 -19.15 -3.52 -20.87
N MET A 372 -19.95 -2.52 -20.53
CA MET A 372 -19.56 -1.11 -20.69
C MET A 372 -18.40 -0.75 -19.76
N ARG A 373 -18.37 -1.31 -18.55
CA ARG A 373 -17.26 -1.11 -17.60
C ARG A 373 -15.97 -1.76 -18.12
N GLU A 374 -16.05 -2.98 -18.64
CA GLU A 374 -14.93 -3.69 -19.28
C GLU A 374 -14.37 -2.93 -20.49
N GLU A 375 -15.24 -2.44 -21.39
CA GLU A 375 -14.85 -1.66 -22.56
C GLU A 375 -14.13 -0.37 -22.17
N ARG A 376 -14.63 0.34 -21.13
CA ARG A 376 -14.01 1.58 -20.65
C ARG A 376 -12.70 1.34 -19.91
N ALA A 377 -12.65 0.33 -19.05
CA ALA A 377 -11.41 -0.10 -18.39
C ALA A 377 -10.33 -0.43 -19.43
N SER A 378 -10.69 -1.22 -20.45
CA SER A 378 -9.80 -1.60 -21.55
C SER A 378 -9.30 -0.38 -22.33
N ALA A 379 -10.17 0.61 -22.54
CA ALA A 379 -9.79 1.85 -23.22
C ALA A 379 -8.74 2.64 -22.42
N ILE A 380 -8.88 2.75 -21.10
CA ILE A 380 -7.88 3.41 -20.24
C ILE A 380 -6.56 2.63 -20.29
N THR A 381 -6.58 1.31 -20.13
CA THR A 381 -5.38 0.48 -20.19
C THR A 381 -4.67 0.60 -21.55
N ALA A 382 -5.42 0.67 -22.64
CA ALA A 382 -4.86 0.86 -23.99
C ALA A 382 -4.09 2.18 -24.12
N LEU A 383 -4.50 3.26 -23.43
CA LEU A 383 -3.78 4.55 -23.45
C LEU A 383 -2.32 4.38 -23.02
N PHE A 384 -2.07 3.58 -21.98
CA PHE A 384 -0.74 3.33 -21.46
C PHE A 384 -0.01 2.25 -22.27
N ARG A 385 -0.66 1.11 -22.50
CA ARG A 385 -0.08 -0.04 -23.20
C ARG A 385 0.43 0.32 -24.60
N ASP A 386 -0.35 1.06 -25.38
CA ASP A 386 0.04 1.40 -26.76
C ASP A 386 1.20 2.39 -26.83
N VAL A 387 1.42 3.18 -25.78
CA VAL A 387 2.49 4.18 -25.71
C VAL A 387 3.77 3.63 -25.07
N VAL A 388 3.61 2.80 -24.05
CA VAL A 388 4.69 2.27 -23.21
C VAL A 388 5.25 0.96 -23.79
N MET A 389 4.39 0.06 -24.27
CA MET A 389 4.78 -1.31 -24.62
C MET A 389 5.06 -1.53 -26.12
N ARG A 390 4.81 -0.54 -26.99
CA ARG A 390 5.09 -0.65 -28.44
C ARG A 390 6.42 0.05 -28.77
N PRO A 391 7.52 -0.68 -29.04
CA PRO A 391 8.84 -0.10 -29.27
C PRO A 391 8.99 0.59 -30.63
N GLU A 392 8.11 0.29 -31.59
CA GLU A 392 8.34 0.52 -33.03
C GLU A 392 8.09 1.96 -33.54
N PHE A 393 8.21 2.99 -32.69
CA PHE A 393 8.13 4.40 -33.11
C PHE A 393 9.12 5.32 -32.41
#